data_AF-A0AA40TSW0-F1
#
_entry.id   AF-A0AA40TSW0-F1
#
_cell.length_a   1.000
_cell.length_b   1.000
_cell.length_c   1.000
_cell.angle_alpha   90.00
_cell.angle_beta   90.00
_cell.angle_gamma   90.00
#
_symmetry.space_group_name_H-M   'P 1'
#
loop_
_entity.id
_entity.type
_entity.pdbx_description
1 polymer ?
#
loop_
_entity_poly.entity_id
_entity_poly.type
_entity_poly.pdbx_seq_one_letter_code
_entity_poly.pdbx_strand_id
1 'polypeptide(L)'
;MMKTSERLLAKVYSPYKVMFYKLGFSLGFNAHFHVAPVSEDLLTEISKHPGYSDNPDGNDTIVFLSREYCERTLTACEAEKQLSAVHLLRASL
;
A
#
# COMPACT_ATOMS: atom_id res chain seq x y z
N MET A 1 16.32 9.28 0.13
CA MET A 1 15.52 8.10 -0.29
C MET A 1 14.05 8.26 0.10
N MET A 2 13.70 8.29 1.40
CA MET A 2 12.29 8.41 1.85
C MET A 2 11.54 9.65 1.32
N LYS A 3 12.15 10.84 1.41
CA LYS A 3 11.57 12.09 0.86
C LYS A 3 11.30 12.01 -0.66
N THR A 4 12.13 11.27 -1.40
CA THR A 4 11.93 11.07 -2.84
C THR A 4 10.74 10.15 -3.08
N SER A 5 10.65 9.04 -2.34
CA SER A 5 9.52 8.11 -2.39
C SER A 5 8.20 8.79 -2.02
N GLU A 6 8.19 9.60 -0.96
CA GLU A 6 7.02 10.39 -0.54
C GLU A 6 6.54 11.30 -1.66
N ARG A 7 7.44 12.14 -2.22
CA ARG A 7 7.10 13.07 -3.29
C ARG A 7 6.62 12.37 -4.55
N LEU A 8 7.24 11.23 -4.89
CA LEU A 8 6.82 10.43 -6.04
C LEU A 8 5.40 9.90 -5.86
N LEU A 9 5.10 9.30 -4.71
CA LEU A 9 3.76 8.77 -4.42
C LEU A 9 2.72 9.90 -4.33
N ALA A 10 3.07 11.03 -3.73
CA ALA A 10 2.21 12.21 -3.69
C ALA A 10 1.88 12.72 -5.10
N LYS A 11 2.89 12.82 -5.98
CA LYS A 11 2.73 13.24 -7.38
C LYS A 11 1.84 12.31 -8.19
N VAL A 12 2.02 10.99 -8.04
CA VAL A 12 1.34 10.00 -8.89
C VAL A 12 -0.07 9.67 -8.39
N TYR A 13 -0.26 9.58 -7.07
CA TYR A 13 -1.50 9.04 -6.49
C TYR A 13 -2.33 10.07 -5.72
N SER A 14 -1.82 11.27 -5.44
CA SER A 14 -2.48 12.28 -4.61
C SER A 14 -3.14 11.68 -3.34
N PRO A 15 -2.40 10.88 -2.54
CA PRO A 15 -2.99 10.14 -1.43
C PRO A 15 -3.38 11.08 -0.29
N TYR A 16 -4.31 10.63 0.54
CA TYR A 16 -4.67 11.30 1.79
C TYR A 16 -3.47 11.35 2.76
N LYS A 17 -2.71 10.25 2.85
CA LYS A 17 -1.46 10.17 3.61
C LYS A 17 -0.49 9.18 2.97
N VAL A 18 0.81 9.43 3.12
CA VAL A 18 1.86 8.45 2.76
C VAL A 18 2.38 7.82 4.05
N MET A 19 2.27 6.49 4.15
CA MET A 19 2.72 5.75 5.33
C MET A 19 4.06 5.06 5.06
N PHE A 20 5.00 5.17 6.00
CA PHE A 20 6.26 4.43 6.01
C PHE A 20 6.23 3.44 7.17
N TYR A 21 6.35 2.14 6.89
CA TYR A 21 6.27 1.14 7.95
C TYR A 21 7.09 -0.13 7.65
N LYS A 22 7.38 -0.88 8.72
CA LYS A 22 8.02 -2.19 8.66
C LYS A 22 7.22 -3.15 9.52
N LEU A 23 6.80 -4.27 8.95
CA LEU A 23 6.21 -5.40 9.67
C LEU A 23 7.08 -6.63 9.44
N GLY A 24 7.41 -7.33 10.53
CA GLY A 24 8.38 -8.43 10.54
C GLY A 24 7.85 -9.78 10.04
N PHE A 25 6.74 -9.83 9.31
CA PHE A 25 6.01 -11.08 9.06
C PHE A 25 5.65 -11.36 7.59
N SER A 26 6.24 -10.67 6.62
CA SER A 26 6.02 -11.00 5.21
C SER A 26 6.91 -12.18 4.77
N LEU A 27 6.30 -13.32 4.42
CA LEU A 27 6.90 -14.30 3.50
C LEU A 27 6.90 -13.80 2.04
N GLY A 28 6.27 -12.64 1.78
CA GLY A 28 6.19 -11.95 0.49
C GLY A 28 7.39 -11.03 0.18
N PHE A 29 7.12 -9.96 -0.58
CA PHE A 29 8.13 -9.09 -1.23
C PHE A 29 9.39 -8.78 -0.38
N ASN A 30 10.58 -8.87 -1.00
CA ASN A 30 11.91 -8.62 -0.42
C ASN A 30 12.18 -7.16 0.08
N ALA A 31 11.15 -6.35 0.33
CA ALA A 31 11.30 -4.97 0.76
C ALA A 31 11.15 -4.86 2.28
N HIS A 32 12.28 -4.67 2.98
CA HIS A 32 12.33 -4.47 4.44
C HIS A 32 11.64 -3.17 4.95
N PHE A 33 11.04 -2.37 4.06
CA PHE A 33 10.32 -1.13 4.33
C PHE A 33 9.21 -0.93 3.29
N HIS A 34 7.98 -0.74 3.77
CA HIS A 34 6.81 -0.43 2.94
C HIS A 34 6.57 1.07 2.91
N VAL A 35 6.24 1.56 1.72
CA VAL A 35 5.72 2.91 1.53
C VAL A 35 4.40 2.78 0.79
N ALA A 36 3.30 3.17 1.42
CA ALA A 36 1.96 2.98 0.87
C ALA A 36 1.21 4.33 0.74
N PRO A 37 0.66 4.66 -0.44
CA PRO A 37 -0.33 5.72 -0.57
C PRO A 37 -1.65 5.25 0.02
N VAL A 38 -2.15 5.94 1.03
CA VAL A 38 -3.48 5.66 1.59
C VAL A 38 -4.48 6.59 0.92
N SER A 39 -5.39 6.01 0.12
CA SER A 39 -6.50 6.72 -0.51
C SER A 39 -7.78 6.63 0.34
N GLU A 40 -8.77 7.46 0.04
CA GLU A 40 -10.11 7.37 0.65
C GLU A 40 -10.81 6.05 0.29
N ASP A 41 -10.61 5.55 -0.92
CA ASP A 41 -11.14 4.25 -1.35
C ASP A 41 -10.61 3.10 -0.47
N LEU A 42 -9.31 3.13 -0.13
CA LEU A 42 -8.71 2.14 0.75
C LEU A 42 -9.31 2.22 2.16
N LEU A 43 -9.50 3.43 2.70
CA LEU A 43 -10.14 3.60 4.01
C LEU A 43 -11.60 3.10 3.99
N THR A 44 -12.30 3.33 2.89
CA THR A 44 -13.67 2.85 2.68
C THR A 44 -13.74 1.32 2.54
N GLU A 45 -12.73 0.70 1.94
CA GLU A 45 -12.62 -0.74 1.85
C GLU A 45 -12.40 -1.36 3.24
N ILE A 46 -11.46 -0.80 4.01
CA ILE A 46 -11.16 -1.28 5.36
C ILE A 46 -12.39 -1.18 6.26
N SER A 47 -13.12 -0.06 6.23
CA SER A 47 -14.31 0.13 7.07
C SER A 47 -15.47 -0.81 6.75
N LYS A 48 -15.49 -1.41 5.56
CA LYS A 48 -16.47 -2.45 5.16
C LYS A 48 -16.01 -3.86 5.50
N HIS A 49 -14.75 -4.05 5.87
CA HIS A 49 -14.23 -5.37 6.18
C HIS A 49 -14.63 -5.79 7.61
N PRO A 50 -15.26 -6.97 7.80
CA PRO A 50 -15.81 -7.36 9.10
C PRO A 50 -14.77 -7.57 10.21
N GLY A 51 -13.49 -7.71 9.82
CA GLY A 51 -12.37 -7.88 10.75
C GLY A 51 -11.63 -6.59 11.16
N TYR A 52 -12.07 -5.41 10.71
CA TYR A 52 -11.40 -4.13 10.97
C TYR A 52 -12.37 -3.08 11.52
N SER A 53 -11.80 -1.97 12.01
CA SER A 53 -12.54 -0.82 12.52
C SER A 53 -13.40 -0.17 11.41
N ASP A 54 -14.59 0.30 11.77
CA ASP A 54 -15.46 1.12 10.91
C ASP A 54 -14.92 2.55 10.72
N ASN A 55 -13.98 2.97 11.56
CA ASN A 55 -13.21 4.19 11.44
C ASN A 55 -11.70 3.88 11.45
N PRO A 56 -11.12 3.44 10.32
CA PRO A 56 -9.77 2.90 10.27
C PRO A 56 -8.69 3.99 10.36
N ASP A 57 -7.67 3.72 11.17
CA ASP A 57 -6.52 4.61 11.34
C ASP A 57 -5.29 4.18 10.50
N GLY A 58 -4.11 4.73 10.83
CA GLY A 58 -2.86 4.33 10.18
C GLY A 58 -2.44 2.89 10.44
N ASN A 59 -2.66 2.38 11.65
CA ASN A 59 -2.32 1.02 12.03
C ASN A 59 -3.26 0.01 11.38
N ASP A 60 -4.56 0.30 11.34
CA ASP A 60 -5.54 -0.55 10.64
C ASP A 60 -5.15 -0.70 9.17
N THR A 61 -4.77 0.41 8.53
CA THR A 61 -4.33 0.40 7.13
C THR A 61 -3.08 -0.45 6.93
N ILE A 62 -2.11 -0.35 7.83
CA ILE A 62 -0.87 -1.13 7.79
C ILE A 62 -1.17 -2.63 7.90
N VAL A 63 -1.96 -3.03 8.89
CA VAL A 63 -2.31 -4.44 9.13
C VAL A 63 -3.12 -5.01 7.96
N PHE A 64 -4.08 -4.24 7.46
CA PHE A 64 -4.92 -4.63 6.32
C PHE A 64 -4.09 -4.88 5.06
N LEU A 65 -3.27 -3.91 4.66
CA LEU A 65 -2.41 -4.06 3.48
C LEU A 65 -1.45 -5.24 3.62
N SER A 66 -0.90 -5.46 4.82
CA SER A 66 0.00 -6.59 5.06
C SER A 66 -0.72 -7.93 4.92
N ARG A 67 -1.83 -8.14 5.63
CA ARG A 67 -2.52 -9.44 5.67
C ARG A 67 -3.28 -9.76 4.39
N GLU A 68 -4.01 -8.79 3.85
CA GLU A 68 -4.92 -9.02 2.73
C GLU A 68 -4.21 -8.97 1.38
N TYR A 69 -3.06 -8.29 1.29
CA TYR A 69 -2.39 -8.06 -0.01
C TYR A 69 -0.91 -8.45 -0.05
N CYS A 70 -0.18 -8.43 1.07
CA CYS A 70 1.27 -8.70 1.05
C CYS A 70 1.64 -10.11 1.51
N GLU A 71 0.81 -10.76 2.34
CA GLU A 71 1.08 -12.10 2.90
C GLU A 71 0.55 -13.24 2.02
N ARG A 72 -0.24 -12.92 0.99
CA ARG A 72 -0.72 -13.90 0.00
C ARG A 72 -0.09 -13.70 -1.37
N THR A 73 -0.13 -14.75 -2.18
CA THR A 73 0.23 -14.66 -3.60
C THR A 73 -0.74 -13.74 -4.32
N LEU A 74 -0.21 -12.84 -5.14
CA LEU A 74 -1.02 -12.01 -6.04
C LEU A 74 -1.72 -12.88 -7.08
N THR A 75 -2.97 -12.54 -7.38
CA THR A 75 -3.64 -13.05 -8.58
C THR A 75 -2.97 -12.49 -9.83
N ALA A 76 -3.22 -13.12 -11.00
CA ALA A 76 -2.65 -12.64 -12.27
C ALA A 76 -3.01 -11.17 -12.57
N CYS A 77 -4.27 -10.79 -12.34
CA CYS A 77 -4.73 -9.41 -12.51
C CYS A 77 -4.00 -8.43 -11.58
N GLU A 78 -3.77 -8.81 -10.32
CA GLU A 78 -3.04 -7.97 -9.37
C GLU A 78 -1.56 -7.84 -9.74
N ALA A 79 -0.94 -8.91 -10.24
CA ALA A 79 0.44 -8.87 -10.73
C ALA A 79 0.58 -7.93 -11.93
N GLU A 80 -0.36 -7.94 -12.88
CA GLU A 80 -0.39 -7.00 -14.01
C GLU A 80 -0.56 -5.55 -13.57
N LYS A 81 -1.46 -5.30 -12.60
CA LYS A 81 -1.65 -3.97 -12.01
C LYS A 81 -0.40 -3.49 -11.30
N GLN A 82 0.27 -4.38 -10.55
CA GLN A 82 1.55 -4.06 -9.89
C GLN A 82 2.62 -3.68 -10.91
N LEU A 83 2.78 -4.47 -11.98
CA LEU A 83 3.75 -4.18 -13.03
C LEU A 83 3.48 -2.82 -13.69
N SER A 84 2.21 -2.56 -14.00
CA SER A 84 1.76 -1.26 -14.55
C SER A 84 2.09 -0.10 -13.60
N ALA A 85 1.83 -0.26 -12.30
CA ALA A 85 2.17 0.73 -11.29
C ALA A 85 3.69 0.98 -11.20
N VAL A 86 4.51 -0.06 -11.30
CA VAL A 86 5.98 0.08 -11.33
C VAL A 86 6.43 0.87 -12.56
N HIS A 87 5.86 0.60 -13.74
CA HIS A 87 6.17 1.35 -14.96
C HIS A 87 5.80 2.83 -14.82
N LEU A 88 4.59 3.12 -14.31
CA LEU A 88 4.13 4.49 -14.06
C LEU A 88 5.06 5.24 -13.11
N LEU A 89 5.44 4.60 -11.99
CA LEU A 89 6.32 5.20 -11.00
C LEU A 89 7.72 5.48 -11.57
N ARG A 90 8.28 4.56 -12.36
CA ARG A 90 9.57 4.76 -13.03
C ARG A 90 9.55 5.89 -14.05
N ALA A 91 8.47 6.02 -14.81
CA ALA A 91 8.28 7.11 -15.76
C ALA A 91 8.06 8.48 -15.08
N SER A 92 7.75 8.47 -13.77
CA SER A 92 7.43 9.68 -13.00
C SER A 92 8.59 10.20 -12.14
N LEU A 93 9.72 9.47 -12.10
CA LEU A 93 11.00 9.86 -11.49
C LEU A 93 11.61 11.07 -12.22
#